data_AF-A0A925DWF5-F1
#
_entry.id   AF-A0A925DWF5-F1
#
_cell.length_a   1.000
_cell.length_b   1.000
_cell.length_c   1.000
_cell.angle_alpha   90.00
_cell.angle_beta   90.00
_cell.angle_gamma   90.00
#
_symmetry.space_group_name_H-M   'P 1'
#
loop_
_entity.id
_entity.type
_entity.pdbx_description
1 polymer ?
#
loop_
_entity_poly.entity_id
_entity_poly.type
_entity_poly.pdbx_seq_one_letter_code
_entity_poly.pdbx_strand_id
1 'polypeptide(L)' 'MWTLIIDCAKQLKLHAKVREKIENNAIVYEIIEVETDQYKLALISRHNIPEEGSQHNILNCKQLVQYNFEVLEEEEL' A
#
# COMPACT_ATOMS: atom_id res chain seq x y z
N MET A 1 -0.76 -9.38 -9.76
CA MET A 1 0.71 -9.37 -9.55
C MET A 1 1.08 -8.14 -8.72
N TRP A 2 2.21 -8.11 -8.01
CA TRP A 2 2.65 -6.88 -7.33
C TRP A 2 3.42 -5.98 -8.31
N THR A 3 2.97 -4.74 -8.45
CA THR A 3 3.48 -3.77 -9.43
C THR A 3 3.95 -2.50 -8.72
N LEU A 4 5.08 -1.94 -9.13
CA LEU A 4 5.61 -0.72 -8.54
C LEU A 4 4.63 0.46 -8.74
N ILE A 5 4.42 1.25 -7.69
CA ILE A 5 3.62 2.47 -7.79
C ILE A 5 4.46 3.56 -8.47
N ILE A 6 4.00 4.00 -9.63
CA ILE A 6 4.57 5.11 -10.40
C ILE A 6 3.55 6.23 -10.66
N ASP A 7 2.26 5.91 -10.60
CA ASP A 7 1.13 6.83 -10.78
C ASP A 7 -0.01 6.44 -9.84
N CYS A 8 -0.09 7.10 -8.68
CA CYS A 8 -1.07 6.74 -7.65
C CYS A 8 -2.52 6.93 -8.11
N ALA A 9 -2.81 7.93 -8.95
CA ALA A 9 -4.17 8.20 -9.39
C ALA A 9 -4.72 7.09 -10.31
N LYS A 10 -3.84 6.38 -11.04
CA LYS A 10 -4.22 5.26 -11.89
C LYS A 10 -4.19 3.92 -11.17
N GLN A 11 -3.26 3.75 -10.23
CA GLN A 11 -2.95 2.46 -9.63
C GLN A 11 -3.62 2.25 -8.26
N LEU A 12 -3.87 3.32 -7.51
CA LEU A 12 -4.38 3.23 -6.15
C LEU A 12 -5.88 3.54 -6.11
N LYS A 13 -6.59 2.67 -5.40
CA LYS A 13 -8.01 2.77 -5.11
C LYS A 13 -8.24 2.43 -3.64
N LEU A 14 -9.40 2.80 -3.12
CA LEU A 14 -9.84 2.34 -1.80
C LEU A 14 -9.81 0.80 -1.77
N HIS A 15 -9.40 0.22 -0.64
CA HIS A 15 -9.17 -1.21 -0.41
C HIS A 15 -8.04 -1.86 -1.22
N ALA A 16 -7.26 -1.09 -2.00
CA ALA A 16 -6.07 -1.64 -2.63
C ALA A 16 -5.06 -2.07 -1.57
N LYS A 17 -4.44 -3.24 -1.79
CA LYS A 17 -3.33 -3.71 -0.97
C LYS A 17 -2.03 -3.14 -1.52
N VAL A 18 -1.29 -2.45 -0.67
CA VAL A 18 0.03 -1.93 -1.00
C VAL A 18 1.06 -2.59 -0.09
N ARG A 19 2.30 -2.72 -0.54
CA ARG A 19 3.39 -3.24 0.28
C ARG A 19 4.65 -2.43 0.11
N GLU A 20 5.41 -2.34 1.18
CA GLU A 20 6.81 -1.92 1.16
C GLU A 20 7.71 -3.13 1.36
N LYS A 21 8.82 -3.18 0.61
CA LYS A 21 9.86 -4.20 0.78
C LYS A 21 11.04 -3.57 1.50
N ILE A 22 11.39 -4.14 2.64
CA ILE A 22 12.55 -3.74 3.44
C ILE A 22 13.46 -4.97 3.52
N GLU A 23 14.53 -5.00 2.72
CA GLU A 23 15.42 -6.15 2.60
C GLU A 23 14.65 -7.45 2.23
N ASN A 24 14.70 -8.47 3.10
CA ASN A 24 14.01 -9.75 2.93
C ASN A 24 12.58 -9.75 3.48
N ASN A 25 12.12 -8.59 3.95
CA ASN A 25 10.85 -8.43 4.64
C ASN A 25 9.86 -7.63 3.78
N ALA A 26 8.59 -7.96 3.92
CA ALA A 26 7.49 -7.20 3.34
C ALA A 26 6.52 -6.78 4.44
N ILE A 27 6.06 -5.53 4.37
CA ILE A 27 4.97 -5.02 5.20
C ILE A 27 3.82 -4.67 4.25
N VAL A 28 2.64 -5.22 4.53
CA VAL A 28 1.46 -5.08 3.68
C VAL A 28 0.43 -4.24 4.39
N TYR A 29 -0.13 -3.28 3.67
CA TYR A 29 -1.14 -2.36 4.12
C TYR A 29 -2.37 -2.40 3.20
N GLU A 30 -3.52 -2.01 3.74
CA GLU A 30 -4.74 -1.73 2.99
C GLU A 30 -4.97 -0.22 2.94
N ILE A 31 -5.34 0.31 1.78
CA ILE A 31 -5.82 1.69 1.68
C ILE A 31 -7.25 1.75 2.23
N ILE A 32 -7.42 2.32 3.42
CA ILE A 32 -8.74 2.44 4.07
C ILE A 32 -9.40 3.80 3.86
N GLU A 33 -8.66 4.79 3.34
CA GLU A 33 -9.15 6.15 3.08
C GLU A 33 -8.28 6.82 2.01
N VAL A 34 -8.91 7.60 1.13
CA VAL A 34 -8.23 8.39 0.09
C VAL A 34 -8.77 9.81 0.11
N GLU A 35 -7.92 10.78 0.42
CA GLU A 35 -8.28 12.21 0.43
C GLU A 35 -7.31 13.01 -0.44
N THR A 36 -7.79 13.48 -1.60
CA THR A 36 -7.00 14.25 -2.59
C THR A 36 -5.73 13.52 -3.04
N ASP A 37 -4.64 13.64 -2.29
CA ASP A 37 -3.33 13.02 -2.53
C ASP A 37 -2.79 12.27 -1.28
N GLN A 38 -3.62 12.09 -0.25
CA GLN A 38 -3.27 11.37 0.96
C GLN A 38 -3.98 10.02 1.01
N TYR A 39 -3.23 8.99 1.38
CA TYR A 39 -3.67 7.61 1.49
C TYR A 39 -3.46 7.15 2.92
N LYS A 40 -4.56 6.77 3.58
CA LYS A 40 -4.52 6.19 4.91
C LYS A 40 -4.39 4.68 4.79
N LEU A 41 -3.30 4.16 5.31
CA LEU A 41 -2.86 2.79 5.19
C LEU A 41 -3.06 2.07 6.52
N ALA A 42 -3.93 1.07 6.56
CA ALA A 42 -4.05 0.17 7.70
C ALA A 42 -3.07 -1.00 7.55
N LEU A 43 -2.26 -1.26 8.58
CA LEU A 43 -1.37 -2.42 8.60
C LEU A 43 -2.20 -3.71 8.58
N ILE A 44 -1.95 -4.57 7.58
CA ILE A 44 -2.58 -5.90 7.48
C ILE A 44 -1.59 -7.00 7.91
N SER A 45 -0.31 -6.84 7.55
CA SER A 45 0.69 -7.84 7.91
C SER A 45 2.10 -7.27 7.94
N ARG A 46 2.93 -7.82 8.81
CA ARG A 46 4.37 -7.57 8.87
C ARG A 46 5.09 -8.91 8.79
N HIS A 47 6.03 -9.05 7.85
CA HIS A 47 6.79 -10.30 7.67
C HIS A 47 5.90 -11.53 7.40
N ASN A 48 4.79 -11.32 6.68
CA ASN A 48 3.75 -12.32 6.43
C ASN A 48 3.00 -12.81 7.69
N ILE A 49 3.15 -12.11 8.82
CA ILE A 49 2.37 -12.34 10.02
C ILE A 49 1.20 -11.35 10.00
N PRO A 50 -0.07 -11.80 9.99
CA PRO A 50 -1.22 -10.92 10.07
C PRO A 50 -1.19 -10.05 11.33
N GLU A 51 -1.46 -8.76 11.19
CA GLU A 51 -1.62 -7.83 12.30
C GLU A 51 -3.00 -7.19 12.25
N GLU A 52 -3.65 -7.05 13.41
CA GLU A 52 -4.93 -6.36 13.51
C GLU A 52 -4.70 -4.85 13.47
N GLY A 53 -4.76 -4.26 12.26
CA GLY A 53 -5.30 -2.96 11.84
C GLY A 53 -5.13 -1.69 12.70
N SER A 54 -4.42 -1.74 13.82
CA SER A 54 -4.35 -0.68 14.83
C SER A 54 -3.30 0.38 14.50
N GLN A 55 -2.36 0.05 13.60
CA GLN A 55 -1.38 0.99 13.08
C GLN A 55 -1.84 1.55 11.74
N HIS A 56 -2.01 2.87 11.72
CA HIS A 56 -2.36 3.63 10.52
C HIS A 56 -1.19 4.54 10.12
N ASN A 57 -0.80 4.48 8.85
CA ASN A 57 0.14 5.42 8.25
C ASN A 57 -0.61 6.31 7.24
N ILE A 58 -0.36 7.61 7.28
CA ILE A 58 -0.87 8.52 6.25
C ILE A 58 0.31 8.92 5.38
N LEU A 59 0.26 8.49 4.12
CA LEU A 59 1.30 8.77 3.12
C LEU A 59 0.69 9.49 1.93
N ASN A 60 1.42 10.44 1.36
CA ASN A 60 1.05 11.01 0.07
C ASN A 60 1.63 10.22 -1.11
N CYS A 61 1.18 10.50 -2.33
CA CYS A 61 1.66 9.78 -3.50
C CYS A 61 3.19 9.86 -3.66
N LYS A 62 3.76 11.04 -3.42
CA LYS A 62 5.21 11.24 -3.52
C LYS A 62 5.98 10.32 -2.57
N GLN A 63 5.50 10.14 -1.35
CA GLN A 63 6.10 9.23 -0.36
C GLN A 63 5.98 7.77 -0.78
N LEU A 64 4.82 7.35 -1.28
CA LEU A 64 4.60 5.99 -1.76
C LEU A 64 5.60 5.63 -2.88
N VAL A 65 5.80 6.55 -3.83
CA VAL A 65 6.78 6.39 -4.92
C VAL A 65 8.22 6.41 -4.37
N GLN A 66 8.56 7.36 -3.49
CA GLN A 66 9.90 7.48 -2.91
C GLN A 66 10.33 6.25 -2.10
N TYR A 67 9.37 5.60 -1.45
CA TYR A 67 9.61 4.39 -0.65
C TYR A 67 9.44 3.10 -1.46
N ASN A 68 9.32 3.20 -2.79
CA ASN A 68 9.16 2.06 -3.70
C ASN A 68 8.02 1.11 -3.29
N PHE A 69 6.89 1.67 -2.84
CA PHE A 69 5.72 0.85 -2.57
C PHE A 69 5.24 0.16 -3.85
N GLU A 70 4.76 -1.06 -3.70
CA GLU A 70 4.12 -1.83 -4.75
C GLU A 70 2.63 -1.98 -4.42
N VAL A 71 1.78 -2.02 -5.45
CA VAL A 71 0.35 -2.30 -5.33
C VAL A 71 0.05 -3.70 -5.85
N LEU A 72 -0.89 -4.40 -5.24
CA LEU A 72 -1.39 -5.66 -5.74
C LEU A 72 -2.42 -5.39 -6.84
N GLU A 73 -2.03 -5.61 -8.10
CA GLU A 73 -2.96 -5.60 -9.22
C GLU A 73 -3.74 -6.93 -9.23
N GLU A 74 -5.06 -6.82 -9.10
CA GLU A 74 -5.98 -7.91 -9.38
C GLU A 74 -6.23 -7.92 -10.89
N GLU A 75 -6.03 -9.07 -11.53
CA GLU A 75 -6.45 -9.25 -12.93
C GLU A 75 -7.97 -9.09 -12.98
N GLU A 76 -8.47 -8.12 -13.74
CA GLU A 76 -9.90 -8.02 -14.04
C GLU A 76 -10.30 -9.29 -14.81
N LEU A 77 -11.00 -10.20 -14.12
CA LEU A 77 -11.61 -11.41 -14.68
C LEU A 77 -12.86 -11.09 -15.49
#